data_AF-A0A6P1CFE5-F1
#
_entry.id   AF-A0A6P1CFE5-F1
#
_cell.length_a   1.000
_cell.length_b   1.000
_cell.length_c   1.000
_cell.angle_alpha   90.00
_cell.angle_beta   90.00
_cell.angle_gamma   90.00
#
_symmetry.space_group_name_H-M   'P 1'
#
loop_
_entity.id
_entity.type
_entity.pdbx_description
1 polymer ?
#
loop_
_entity_poly.entity_id
_entity_poly.type
_entity_poly.pdbx_seq_one_letter_code
_entity_poly.pdbx_strand_id
1 'polypeptide(L)'
;MTDFAESRFTFCAEGPIVGGKLAFWTLEMASGASHDAAFIATFAPSAMIFVACRDGRGHTPDERAEPDAIAAGASAMLEAITRLDKTLDIHSPTGLSI
;
A
#
# COMPACT_ATOMS: atom_id res chain seq x y z
N MET A 1 8.76 -25.79 5.75
CA MET A 1 7.55 -25.05 6.18
C MET A 1 8.00 -23.63 6.49
N THR A 2 8.38 -22.90 5.44
CA THR A 2 8.96 -21.57 5.51
C THR A 2 7.84 -20.55 5.59
N ASP A 3 7.75 -19.94 6.76
CA ASP A 3 7.25 -18.61 7.09
C ASP A 3 6.60 -17.79 5.96
N PHE A 4 5.27 -17.89 5.83
CA PHE A 4 4.42 -17.02 5.00
C PHE A 4 3.79 -15.87 5.82
N ALA A 5 4.18 -15.69 7.09
CA ALA A 5 3.53 -14.76 8.01
C ALA A 5 4.14 -13.34 8.01
N GLU A 6 5.31 -13.15 7.41
CA GLU A 6 6.14 -11.94 7.54
C GLU A 6 5.91 -10.84 6.48
N SER A 7 4.97 -10.99 5.54
CA SER A 7 4.71 -9.98 4.49
C SER A 7 3.38 -9.26 4.66
N ARG A 8 3.10 -8.76 5.87
CA ARG A 8 1.89 -7.99 6.22
C ARG A 8 2.16 -6.50 6.41
N PHE A 9 2.98 -5.90 5.55
CA PHE A 9 3.28 -4.48 5.69
C PHE A 9 2.11 -3.64 5.17
N THR A 10 1.44 -2.97 6.10
CA THR A 10 0.46 -1.92 5.82
C THR A 10 1.04 -0.62 6.35
N PHE A 11 1.19 0.39 5.51
CA PHE A 11 1.74 1.68 5.93
C PHE A 11 0.67 2.77 5.84
N CYS A 12 0.52 3.56 6.91
CA CYS A 12 -0.17 4.84 6.83
C CYS A 12 0.83 5.94 6.43
N ALA A 13 0.55 6.70 5.38
CA ALA A 13 1.38 7.84 4.96
C ALA A 13 0.77 9.16 5.45
N GLU A 14 1.53 9.92 6.25
CA GLU A 14 1.13 11.25 6.73
C GLU A 14 2.25 12.29 6.53
N GLY A 15 1.95 13.39 5.84
CA GLY A 15 2.87 14.51 5.64
C GLY A 15 2.71 15.21 4.28
N PRO A 16 3.21 16.45 4.13
CA PRO A 16 3.11 17.20 2.88
C PRO A 16 4.10 16.68 1.82
N ILE A 17 3.74 16.81 0.55
CA ILE A 17 4.70 16.61 -0.55
C ILE A 17 5.61 17.85 -0.62
N VAL A 18 6.92 17.67 -0.39
CA VAL A 18 7.90 18.76 -0.46
C VAL A 18 8.82 18.55 -1.65
N GLY A 19 8.79 19.48 -2.62
CA GLY A 19 9.71 19.49 -3.76
C GLY A 19 9.64 18.26 -4.67
N GLY A 20 8.46 17.63 -4.80
CA GLY A 20 8.26 16.44 -5.63
C GLY A 20 8.82 15.15 -5.02
N LYS A 21 9.21 15.16 -3.74
CA LYS A 21 9.67 13.98 -3.00
C LYS A 21 8.69 13.65 -1.87
N LEU A 22 8.57 12.35 -1.58
CA LEU A 22 7.79 11.82 -0.49
C LEU A 22 8.45 12.22 0.84
N ALA A 23 7.94 13.27 1.49
CA ALA A 23 8.38 13.74 2.80
C ALA A 23 7.29 13.43 3.84
N PHE A 24 6.86 12.17 3.90
CA PHE A 24 5.91 11.68 4.89
C PHE A 24 6.56 10.64 5.79
N TRP A 25 6.03 10.50 7.01
CA TRP A 25 6.39 9.40 7.90
C TRP A 25 5.42 8.24 7.67
N THR A 26 5.92 7.02 7.88
CA THR A 26 5.12 5.79 7.75
C THR A 26 4.96 5.12 9.10
N LEU A 27 3.76 4.64 9.38
CA LEU A 27 3.49 3.76 10.51
C LEU A 27 3.03 2.40 9.98
N GLU A 28 3.64 1.32 10.49
CA GLU A 28 3.16 -0.03 10.23
C GLU A 28 1.93 -0.32 11.10
N MET A 29 0.87 -0.84 10.50
CA MET A 29 -0.37 -1.13 11.23
C MET A 29 -1.10 -2.37 10.70
N ALA A 30 -2.04 -2.90 11.47
CA ALA A 30 -2.98 -3.91 10.97
C ALA A 30 -4.23 -3.22 10.40
N SER A 31 -4.77 -3.74 9.28
CA SER A 31 -6.08 -3.30 8.80
C SER A 31 -7.19 -3.86 9.68
N GLY A 32 -8.00 -2.98 10.26
CA GLY A 32 -9.22 -3.37 11.00
C GLY A 32 -10.40 -3.74 10.09
N ALA A 33 -10.34 -3.41 8.81
CA ALA A 33 -11.38 -3.73 7.82
C ALA A 33 -10.93 -4.85 6.86
N SER A 34 -11.91 -5.56 6.30
CA SER A 34 -11.70 -6.55 5.24
C SER A 34 -11.38 -5.87 3.91
N HIS A 35 -10.36 -6.34 3.21
CA HIS A 35 -9.98 -5.90 1.86
C HIS A 35 -9.70 -7.11 0.97
N ASP A 36 -9.91 -6.98 -0.34
CA ASP A 36 -9.57 -8.02 -1.31
C ASP A 36 -8.09 -8.40 -1.23
N ALA A 37 -7.23 -7.43 -0.91
CA ALA A 37 -5.80 -7.63 -0.69
C ALA A 37 -5.49 -8.71 0.36
N ALA A 38 -6.35 -8.89 1.38
CA ALA A 38 -6.20 -9.94 2.39
C ALA A 38 -6.47 -11.33 1.81
N PHE A 39 -7.39 -11.45 0.84
CA PHE A 39 -7.61 -12.69 0.11
C PHE A 39 -6.48 -12.96 -0.89
N ILE A 40 -6.07 -11.94 -1.65
CA ILE A 40 -4.95 -12.03 -2.60
C ILE A 40 -3.66 -12.48 -1.91
N ALA A 41 -3.42 -12.00 -0.68
CA ALA A 41 -2.27 -12.38 0.14
C ALA A 41 -2.16 -13.89 0.43
N THR A 42 -3.23 -14.67 0.21
CA THR A 42 -3.20 -16.13 0.39
C THR A 42 -2.52 -16.88 -0.75
N PHE A 43 -2.35 -16.27 -1.93
CA PHE A 43 -1.77 -16.91 -3.10
C PHE A 43 -0.79 -16.04 -3.91
N ALA A 44 -0.62 -14.77 -3.56
CA ALA A 44 0.38 -13.89 -4.15
C ALA A 44 0.91 -12.87 -3.12
N PRO A 45 2.16 -12.39 -3.25
CA PRO A 45 2.64 -11.26 -2.46
C PRO A 45 1.72 -10.05 -2.62
N SER A 46 1.24 -9.51 -1.49
CA SER A 46 0.24 -8.45 -1.45
C SER A 46 0.56 -7.50 -0.30
N ALA A 47 0.36 -6.20 -0.52
CA ALA A 47 0.55 -5.15 0.47
C ALA A 47 -0.48 -4.04 0.28
N MET A 48 -0.72 -3.25 1.31
CA MET A 48 -1.67 -2.13 1.28
C MET A 48 -1.01 -0.83 1.72
N ILE A 49 -1.45 0.28 1.11
CA ILE A 49 -1.07 1.64 1.50
C ILE A 49 -2.33 2.32 2.01
N PHE A 50 -2.26 2.86 3.23
CA PHE A 50 -3.34 3.60 3.88
C PHE A 50 -3.01 5.08 3.92
N VAL A 51 -4.07 5.89 3.91
CA VAL A 51 -4.01 7.33 4.17
C VAL A 51 -5.04 7.66 5.24
N ALA A 52 -4.79 8.69 6.04
CA ALA A 52 -5.69 9.08 7.11
C ALA A 52 -7.01 9.63 6.54
N CYS A 53 -8.13 9.04 6.96
CA CYS A 53 -9.45 9.64 6.83
C CYS A 53 -9.70 10.55 8.03
N ARG A 54 -10.32 11.71 7.78
CA ARG A 54 -10.63 12.70 8.82
C ARG A 54 -11.51 12.09 9.90
N ASP A 55 -11.05 12.22 11.14
CA ASP A 55 -11.68 11.65 12.35
C ASP A 55 -11.87 10.12 12.28
N GLY A 56 -11.11 9.41 11.43
CA GLY A 56 -11.17 7.95 11.29
C GLY A 56 -12.50 7.43 10.75
N ARG A 57 -13.29 8.28 10.07
CA ARG A 57 -14.61 7.90 9.55
C ARG A 57 -14.49 7.11 8.24
N GLY A 58 -15.31 6.07 8.12
CA GLY A 58 -15.51 5.28 6.91
C GLY A 58 -16.97 4.84 6.80
N HIS A 59 -17.47 4.64 5.57
CA HIS A 59 -18.87 4.30 5.28
C HIS A 59 -19.89 5.33 5.77
N THR A 60 -19.53 6.61 5.74
CA THR A 60 -20.44 7.72 6.09
C THR A 60 -20.42 8.79 4.99
N PRO A 61 -21.51 9.55 4.78
CA PRO A 61 -21.51 10.63 3.79
C PRO A 61 -20.45 11.71 4.04
N ASP A 62 -20.03 11.88 5.30
CA ASP A 62 -19.00 12.85 5.72
C ASP A 62 -17.57 12.31 5.63
N GLU A 63 -17.39 11.08 5.11
CA GLU A 63 -16.09 10.48 4.89
C GLU A 63 -15.25 11.33 3.93
N ARG A 64 -14.02 11.65 4.35
CA ARG A 64 -13.08 12.45 3.57
C ARG A 64 -11.65 12.21 4.04
N ALA A 65 -10.74 12.24 3.09
CA ALA A 65 -9.31 12.36 3.35
C ALA A 65 -8.84 13.75 2.87
N GLU A 66 -7.83 14.29 3.53
CA GLU A 66 -7.26 15.58 3.13
C GLU A 66 -6.54 15.42 1.76
N PRO A 67 -6.64 16.40 0.84
CA PRO A 67 -6.05 16.30 -0.49
C PRO A 67 -4.56 15.93 -0.48
N ASP A 68 -3.81 16.45 0.49
CA ASP A 68 -2.38 16.16 0.64
C ASP A 68 -2.12 14.70 1.02
N ALA A 69 -2.98 14.11 1.87
CA ALA A 69 -2.89 12.70 2.25
C ALA A 69 -3.19 11.80 1.04
N ILE A 70 -4.21 12.15 0.24
CA ILE A 70 -4.54 11.44 -1.01
C ILE A 70 -3.36 11.51 -1.98
N ALA A 71 -2.79 12.70 -2.18
CA ALA A 71 -1.65 12.89 -3.07
C ALA A 71 -0.41 12.11 -2.61
N ALA A 72 -0.16 12.06 -1.30
CA ALA A 72 0.92 11.28 -0.71
C ALA A 72 0.72 9.77 -0.94
N GLY A 73 -0.48 9.25 -0.68
CA GLY A 73 -0.82 7.84 -0.91
C GLY A 73 -0.70 7.43 -2.37
N ALA A 74 -1.20 8.26 -3.30
CA ALA A 74 -1.08 8.03 -4.73
C ALA A 74 0.38 8.04 -5.20
N SER A 75 1.19 8.97 -4.68
CA SER A 75 2.61 9.06 -5.01
C SER A 75 3.41 7.84 -4.50
N ALA A 76 3.09 7.38 -3.28
CA ALA A 76 3.68 6.17 -2.70
C ALA A 76 3.32 4.91 -3.52
N MET A 77 2.06 4.80 -3.97
CA MET A 77 1.62 3.71 -4.82
C MET A 77 2.35 3.70 -6.17
N LEU A 78 2.50 4.86 -6.81
CA LEU A 78 3.24 4.99 -8.06
C LEU A 78 4.71 4.56 -7.89
N GLU A 79 5.36 4.99 -6.82
CA GLU A 79 6.74 4.61 -6.54
C GLU A 79 6.86 3.09 -6.29
N ALA A 80 5.95 2.50 -5.53
CA ALA A 80 5.92 1.06 -5.27
C ALA A 80 5.79 0.26 -6.56
N ILE A 81 4.84 0.62 -7.43
CA ILE A 81 4.64 -0.02 -8.75
C ILE A 81 5.90 0.13 -9.62
N THR A 82 6.47 1.33 -9.70
CA THR A 82 7.67 1.60 -10.50
C THR A 82 8.88 0.80 -10.01
N ARG A 83 9.01 0.60 -8.70
CA ARG A 83 10.06 -0.25 -8.13
C ARG A 83 9.80 -1.71 -8.44
N LEU A 84 8.58 -2.19 -8.22
CA LEU A 84 8.18 -3.57 -8.51
C LEU A 84 8.45 -3.92 -9.97
N ASP A 85 8.01 -3.10 -10.92
CA ASP A 85 8.24 -3.29 -12.36
C ASP A 85 9.72 -3.47 -12.71
N LYS A 86 10.62 -2.73 -12.04
CA LYS A 86 12.08 -2.85 -12.25
C LYS A 86 12.71 -4.07 -11.59
N THR A 87 12.12 -4.53 -10.48
CA THR A 87 12.66 -5.63 -9.68
C THR A 87 12.10 -7.00 -10.04
N LEU A 88 10.90 -7.02 -10.61
CA LEU A 88 10.27 -8.24 -11.10
C LEU A 88 10.92 -8.61 -12.43
N ASP A 89 11.80 -9.60 -12.40
CA ASP A 89 12.33 -10.21 -13.61
C ASP A 89 11.22 -11.04 -14.28
N ILE A 90 10.46 -10.40 -15.17
CA ILE A 90 9.39 -11.04 -15.93
C ILE A 90 9.92 -12.00 -17.02
N HIS A 91 11.23 -12.34 -17.03
CA HIS A 91 11.86 -13.23 -18.02
C HIS A 91 12.51 -14.48 -17.41
N SER A 92 11.95 -15.05 -16.34
CA SER A 92 12.35 -16.40 -15.91
C SER A 92 11.89 -17.47 -16.93
N PRO A 93 12.78 -18.30 -17.51
CA PRO A 93 12.46 -19.32 -18.51
C PRO A 93 11.74 -20.56 -17.95
N THR A 94 11.26 -20.52 -16.70
CA THR A 94 10.69 -21.70 -16.01
C THR A 94 9.18 -21.88 -16.19
N GLY A 95 8.52 -21.09 -17.03
CA GLY A 95 7.17 -21.42 -17.53
C GLY A 95 6.07 -21.51 -16.47
N LEU A 96 6.28 -20.97 -15.26
CA LEU A 96 5.23 -20.75 -14.30
C LEU A 96 4.97 -19.25 -14.22
N SER A 97 4.12 -18.79 -15.14
CA SER A 97 3.41 -17.53 -14.95
C SER A 97 2.37 -17.74 -13.85
N ILE A 98 2.19 -16.73 -13.00
CA ILE A 98 0.88 -16.48 -12.39
C ILE A 98 -0.21 -16.46 -13.48
#